data_AF-A0A1M7NTW6-F1
#
_entry.id   AF-A0A1M7NTW6-F1
#
_cell.length_a   1.000
_cell.length_b   1.000
_cell.length_c   1.000
_cell.angle_alpha   90.00
_cell.angle_beta   90.00
_cell.angle_gamma   90.00
#
_symmetry.space_group_name_H-M   'P 1'
#
loop_
_entity.id
_entity.type
_entity.pdbx_description
1 polymer ?
#
loop_
_entity_poly.entity_id
_entity_poly.type
_entity_poly.pdbx_seq_one_letter_code
_entity_poly.pdbx_strand_id
1 'polypeptide(L)'
;MNAIGFLINHDSHIPCSRDVNNLFYSQGEQKELSDIITYLNNGIPIMKFITSIYDESGELIGPNIIYTDGLWVWPGYYGFYLKKYPQIVVS
;
A
#
# COMPACT_ATOMS: atom_id res chain seq x y z
N MET A 1 19.26 -12.08 24.53
CA MET A 1 19.57 -12.44 23.13
C MET A 1 18.79 -11.46 22.27
N ASN A 2 19.48 -10.49 21.66
CA ASN A 2 18.84 -9.38 20.95
C ASN A 2 18.90 -9.67 19.45
N ALA A 3 17.81 -10.16 18.87
CA ALA A 3 17.67 -10.28 17.42
C ALA A 3 16.91 -9.04 16.93
N ILE A 4 17.64 -8.06 16.41
CA ILE A 4 17.09 -6.99 15.58
C ILE A 4 17.40 -7.37 14.15
N GLY A 5 16.37 -7.74 13.39
CA GLY A 5 16.47 -8.16 12.00
C GLY A 5 15.09 -8.30 11.38
N PHE A 6 15.01 -8.24 10.07
CA PHE A 6 13.76 -8.44 9.33
C PHE A 6 13.64 -9.91 8.93
N LEU A 7 12.42 -10.46 8.97
CA LEU A 7 12.13 -11.77 8.39
C LEU A 7 12.22 -11.66 6.87
N ILE A 8 13.27 -12.26 6.30
CA ILE A 8 13.54 -12.22 4.85
C ILE A 8 12.75 -13.33 4.13
N ASN A 9 12.48 -14.44 4.83
CA ASN A 9 11.77 -15.59 4.27
C ASN A 9 10.31 -15.60 4.71
N HIS A 10 9.42 -15.79 3.74
CA HIS A 10 7.99 -15.95 4.00
C HIS A 10 7.69 -17.32 4.63
N ASP A 11 6.64 -17.39 5.45
CA ASP A 11 6.14 -18.69 5.94
C ASP A 11 5.33 -19.37 4.84
N SER A 12 5.80 -20.53 4.39
CA SER A 12 5.13 -21.32 3.34
C SER A 12 3.76 -21.87 3.73
N HIS A 13 3.40 -21.85 5.03
CA HIS A 13 2.10 -22.30 5.51
C HIS A 13 1.02 -21.22 5.49
N ILE A 14 1.37 -19.96 5.20
CA ILE A 14 0.40 -18.87 5.08
C ILE A 14 -0.01 -18.77 3.59
N PRO A 15 -1.26 -19.11 3.22
CA PRO A 15 -1.66 -19.24 1.81
C PRO A 15 -1.55 -17.96 0.98
N CYS A 16 -1.65 -16.80 1.63
CA CYS A 16 -1.52 -15.50 0.99
C CYS A 16 -0.09 -14.95 0.96
N SER A 17 0.89 -15.69 1.50
CA SER A 17 2.28 -15.25 1.52
C SER A 17 2.98 -15.55 0.21
N ARG A 18 3.73 -14.57 -0.31
CA ARG A 18 4.48 -14.67 -1.58
C ARG A 18 5.84 -14.01 -1.42
N ASP A 19 6.81 -14.41 -2.23
CA ASP A 19 8.12 -13.75 -2.30
C ASP A 19 7.95 -12.28 -2.71
N VAL A 20 8.66 -11.38 -2.02
CA VAL A 20 8.58 -9.93 -2.27
C VAL A 20 8.98 -9.56 -3.70
N ASN A 21 9.91 -10.30 -4.30
CA ASN A 21 10.33 -10.04 -5.66
C ASN A 21 9.18 -10.29 -6.65
N ASN A 22 8.28 -11.23 -6.36
CA ASN A 22 7.11 -11.51 -7.19
C ASN A 22 6.15 -10.32 -7.29
N LEU A 23 6.18 -9.36 -6.35
CA LEU A 23 5.37 -8.14 -6.42
C LEU A 23 5.78 -7.24 -7.59
N PHE A 24 7.02 -7.36 -8.08
CA PHE A 24 7.59 -6.48 -9.10
C PHE A 24 7.65 -7.11 -10.51
N TYR A 25 7.18 -8.35 -10.68
CA TYR A 25 7.43 -9.15 -11.89
C TYR A 25 6.39 -9.02 -13.02
N SER A 26 5.38 -8.16 -12.90
CA SER A 26 4.33 -8.04 -13.93
C SER A 26 4.09 -6.61 -14.36
N GLN A 27 4.06 -6.40 -15.68
CA GLN A 27 3.52 -5.18 -16.29
C GLN A 27 1.99 -5.23 -16.19
N GLY A 28 1.43 -4.74 -15.07
CA GLY A 28 0.01 -4.37 -15.04
C GLY A 28 -0.23 -3.25 -16.05
N GLU A 29 -1.33 -3.30 -16.80
CA GLU A 29 -1.64 -2.25 -17.78
C GLU A 29 -1.88 -0.92 -17.04
N GLN A 30 -1.20 0.16 -17.45
CA GLN A 30 -1.29 1.49 -16.82
C GLN A 30 -2.73 2.01 -16.62
N LYS A 31 -3.67 1.56 -17.47
CA LYS A 31 -5.08 1.94 -17.40
C LYS A 31 -5.78 1.39 -16.16
N GLU A 32 -5.42 0.20 -15.70
CA GLU A 32 -5.99 -0.38 -14.48
C GLU A 32 -5.52 0.37 -13.22
N LEU A 33 -4.26 0.82 -13.21
CA LEU A 33 -3.68 1.54 -12.10
C LEU A 33 -4.38 2.88 -11.84
N SER A 34 -4.72 3.64 -12.88
CA SER A 34 -5.43 4.91 -12.74
C SER A 34 -6.83 4.73 -12.14
N ASP A 35 -7.53 3.66 -12.52
CA ASP A 35 -8.86 3.36 -12.02
C ASP A 35 -8.81 2.93 -10.55
N ILE A 36 -7.83 2.10 -10.17
CA ILE A 36 -7.57 1.70 -8.77
C ILE A 36 -7.27 2.93 -7.91
N ILE A 37 -6.37 3.81 -8.35
CA ILE A 37 -6.04 5.04 -7.64
C ILE A 37 -7.28 5.92 -7.46
N THR A 38 -8.09 6.05 -8.50
CA THR A 38 -9.32 6.87 -8.46
C THR A 38 -10.30 6.28 -7.45
N TYR A 39 -10.49 4.97 -7.45
CA TYR A 39 -11.27 4.25 -6.46
C TYR A 39 -10.78 4.51 -5.03
N LEU A 40 -9.48 4.34 -4.77
CA LEU A 40 -8.90 4.54 -3.43
C LEU A 40 -9.07 5.97 -2.90
N ASN A 41 -8.98 6.97 -3.78
CA ASN A 41 -9.14 8.38 -3.42
C ASN A 41 -10.60 8.76 -3.12
N ASN A 42 -11.57 7.94 -3.54
CA ASN A 42 -13.00 8.15 -3.32
C ASN A 42 -13.53 7.40 -2.08
N GLY A 43 -12.66 6.80 -1.27
CA GLY A 43 -13.05 6.13 -0.03
C GLY A 43 -13.66 7.07 1.00
N ILE A 44 -14.50 6.50 1.88
CA ILE A 44 -15.11 7.21 3.01
C ILE A 44 -14.10 7.23 4.16
N PRO A 45 -13.74 8.42 4.71
CA PRO A 45 -12.81 8.50 5.83
C PRO A 45 -13.50 8.05 7.12
N ILE A 46 -12.96 7.03 7.78
CA ILE A 46 -13.49 6.50 9.05
C ILE A 46 -12.66 6.92 10.26
N MET A 47 -11.39 7.25 10.05
CA MET A 47 -10.51 7.70 11.12
C MET A 47 -9.49 8.69 10.57
N LYS A 48 -9.28 9.79 11.28
CA LYS A 48 -8.30 10.82 10.93
C LYS A 48 -7.46 11.17 12.15
N PHE A 49 -6.15 11.04 12.02
CA PHE A 49 -5.20 11.44 13.06
C PHE A 49 -4.76 12.90 12.86
N ILE A 50 -4.33 13.55 13.93
CA ILE A 50 -3.81 14.93 13.92
C ILE A 50 -2.33 14.92 13.52
N THR A 51 -1.98 14.14 12.50
CA THR A 51 -0.61 14.00 12.01
C THR A 51 -0.62 13.90 10.49
N SER A 52 0.38 14.45 9.84
CA SER A 52 0.67 14.18 8.44
C SER A 52 1.61 13.00 8.30
N ILE A 53 1.59 12.36 7.13
CA ILE A 53 2.48 11.27 6.77
C ILE A 53 3.49 11.81 5.76
N TYR A 54 4.75 11.44 5.98
CA TYR A 54 5.87 11.75 5.12
C TYR A 54 6.54 10.44 4.72
N ASP A 55 7.15 10.40 3.54
CA ASP A 55 7.94 9.27 3.11
C ASP A 55 9.37 9.30 3.70
N GLU A 56 10.19 8.30 3.34
CA GLU A 56 11.57 8.18 3.83
C GLU A 56 12.48 9.34 3.39
N SER A 57 12.13 10.03 2.29
CA SER A 57 12.84 11.22 1.81
C SER A 57 12.34 12.53 2.43
N GLY A 58 11.29 12.46 3.27
CA GLY A 58 10.63 13.63 3.85
C GLY A 58 9.58 14.26 2.93
N GLU A 59 9.22 13.61 1.82
CA GLU A 59 8.15 14.06 0.92
C GLU A 59 6.80 13.93 1.63
N LEU A 60 6.00 15.00 1.62
CA LEU A 60 4.66 14.96 2.20
C LEU A 60 3.75 14.05 1.36
N ILE A 61 3.27 12.97 1.97
CA ILE A 61 2.28 12.08 1.36
C ILE A 61 0.88 12.66 1.51
N GLY A 62 0.55 13.16 2.71
CA GLY A 62 -0.77 13.70 3.01
C GLY A 62 -1.19 13.50 4.47
N PRO A 63 -2.47 13.76 4.80
CA PRO A 63 -2.98 13.55 6.15
C PRO A 63 -3.05 12.06 6.51
N ASN A 64 -2.80 11.73 7.78
CA ASN A 64 -2.93 10.37 8.27
C ASN A 64 -4.41 10.01 8.45
N ILE A 65 -4.99 9.38 7.43
CA ILE A 65 -6.40 9.01 7.34
C ILE A 65 -6.52 7.53 6.99
N ILE A 66 -7.52 6.88 7.56
CA ILE A 66 -7.97 5.53 7.17
C ILE A 66 -9.31 5.66 6.44
N TYR A 67 -9.41 5.01 5.29
CA TYR A 67 -10.57 5.01 4.40
C TYR A 67 -11.23 3.64 4.31
N THR A 68 -12.49 3.62 3.88
CA THR A 68 -13.26 2.40 3.59
C THR A 68 -14.28 2.62 2.47
N ASP A 69 -14.70 1.56 1.79
CA ASP A 69 -15.90 1.47 0.95
C ASP A 69 -17.05 0.71 1.65
N GLY A 70 -16.85 0.25 2.89
CA GLY A 70 -17.75 -0.62 3.63
C GLY A 70 -17.43 -2.11 3.54
N LEU A 71 -16.49 -2.52 2.69
CA LEU A 71 -15.99 -3.90 2.58
C LEU A 71 -14.51 -3.99 2.98
N TRP A 72 -13.70 -3.06 2.49
CA TRP A 72 -12.27 -2.97 2.71
C TRP A 72 -11.90 -1.73 3.50
N VAL A 73 -10.76 -1.80 4.18
CA VAL A 73 -10.17 -0.67 4.89
C VAL A 73 -8.75 -0.49 4.39
N TRP A 74 -8.36 0.75 4.09
CA TRP A 74 -7.01 1.05 3.62
C TRP A 74 -6.50 2.39 4.17
N PRO A 75 -5.17 2.54 4.29
CA PRO A 75 -4.59 3.80 4.68
C PRO A 75 -4.56 4.80 3.53
N GLY A 76 -4.65 6.09 3.84
CA GLY A 76 -4.65 7.18 2.87
C GLY A 76 -3.36 7.30 2.04
N TYR A 77 -2.24 6.78 2.54
CA TYR A 77 -0.99 6.73 1.79
C TYR A 77 -0.95 5.65 0.70
N TYR A 78 -1.94 4.75 0.64
CA TYR A 78 -1.85 3.60 -0.26
C TYR A 78 -1.81 4.01 -1.73
N GLY A 79 -2.71 4.90 -2.15
CA GLY A 79 -2.74 5.42 -3.52
C GLY A 79 -1.47 6.20 -3.91
N PHE A 80 -0.79 6.83 -2.94
CA PHE A 80 0.50 7.50 -3.19
C PHE A 80 1.58 6.48 -3.59
N TYR A 81 1.70 5.37 -2.86
CA TYR A 81 2.73 4.38 -3.17
C TYR A 81 2.44 3.58 -4.45
N LEU A 82 1.17 3.36 -4.78
CA LEU A 82 0.79 2.78 -6.08
C LEU A 82 1.20 3.70 -7.25
N LYS A 83 1.07 5.02 -7.10
CA LYS A 83 1.60 5.98 -8.09
C LYS A 83 3.12 5.98 -8.16
N LYS A 84 3.79 5.93 -7.00
CA LYS A 84 5.25 5.98 -6.88
C LYS A 84 5.91 4.72 -7.46
N TYR A 85 5.26 3.58 -7.34
CA TYR A 85 5.75 2.28 -7.80
C TYR A 85 4.70 1.59 -8.69
N PRO A 86 4.50 2.08 -9.94
CA PRO A 86 3.47 1.57 -10.85
C PRO A 86 3.68 0.11 -11.26
N GLN A 87 4.86 -0.45 -11.02
CA GLN A 87 5.20 -1.85 -11.24
C GLN A 87 4.69 -2.80 -10.14
N ILE A 88 4.19 -2.28 -9.02
CA ILE A 88 3.60 -3.10 -7.95
C ILE A 88 2.23 -3.58 -8.41
N VAL A 89 2.02 -4.88 -8.41
CA VAL A 89 0.72 -5.47 -8.74
C VAL A 89 -0.12 -5.71 -7.49
N VAL A 90 -1.36 -5.24 -7.55
CA VAL A 90 -2.41 -5.47 -6.57
C VAL A 90 -3.34 -6.52 -7.16
N SER A 91 -3.18 -7.78 -6.75
CA SER A 91 -3.97 -8.94 -7.23
C SER A 91 -4.93 -9.46 -6.17
#